data_AF-A0A7D4WVY0-F1
#
_entry.id   AF-A0A7D4WVY0-F1
#
_cell.length_a   1.000
_cell.length_b   1.000
_cell.length_c   1.000
_cell.angle_alpha   90.00
_cell.angle_beta   90.00
_cell.angle_gamma   90.00
#
_symmetry.space_group_name_H-M   'P 1'
#
loop_
_entity.id
_entity.type
_entity.pdbx_description
1 polymer ?
#
loop_
_entity_poly.entity_id
_entity_poly.type
_entity_poly.pdbx_seq_one_letter_code
_entity_poly.pdbx_strand_id
1 'polypeptide(L)'
;MTRIKRGDIARRRRAKVRLFTSGFRGAHSRLTRTITQERIKALVSADRDRDRKKRDFRRLWISRINAVIRENPTKVYGSYSYFLYNLYKSRLLINRKILAQIAILSRNCLYMISNEIIKKKKKIPRRLNSGKVE
;
A
#
# COMPACT_ATOMS: atom_id res chain seq x y z
N MET A 1 -19.77 32.48 48.17
CA MET A 1 -19.15 31.87 46.97
C MET A 1 -19.57 32.65 45.73
N THR A 2 -18.64 32.93 44.81
CA THR A 2 -18.89 33.76 43.62
C THR A 2 -19.33 32.91 42.43
N ARG A 3 -20.45 33.24 41.78
CA ARG A 3 -20.98 32.51 40.62
C ARG A 3 -20.15 32.79 39.36
N ILE A 4 -19.46 31.78 38.83
CA ILE A 4 -18.70 31.89 37.56
C ILE A 4 -19.58 31.42 36.39
N LYS A 5 -19.79 32.29 35.39
CA LYS A 5 -20.50 31.94 34.14
C LYS A 5 -19.54 31.24 33.17
N ARG A 6 -20.07 30.35 32.32
CA ARG A 6 -19.25 29.58 31.35
C ARG A 6 -18.63 30.40 30.20
N GLY A 7 -19.12 31.63 29.97
CA GLY A 7 -18.62 32.49 28.89
C GLY A 7 -18.76 31.88 27.48
N ASP A 8 -17.81 32.19 26.61
CA ASP A 8 -17.78 31.82 25.20
C ASP A 8 -16.97 30.54 24.90
N ILE A 9 -16.33 29.95 25.92
CA ILE A 9 -15.49 28.74 25.82
C ILE A 9 -16.17 27.62 25.04
N ALA A 10 -17.44 27.37 25.33
CA ALA A 10 -18.19 26.32 24.66
C ALA A 10 -18.59 26.68 23.22
N ARG A 11 -18.73 27.96 22.89
CA ARG A 11 -18.95 28.42 21.50
C ARG A 11 -17.69 28.19 20.69
N ARG A 12 -16.52 28.57 21.21
CA ARG A 12 -15.21 28.31 20.60
C ARG A 12 -15.00 26.82 20.34
N ARG A 13 -15.32 25.96 21.33
CA ARG A 13 -15.27 24.50 21.16
C ARG A 13 -16.14 24.03 19.99
N ARG A 14 -17.40 24.46 19.92
CA ARG A 14 -18.30 24.06 18.81
C ARG A 14 -17.82 24.58 17.46
N ALA A 15 -17.29 25.79 17.39
CA ALA A 15 -16.74 26.36 16.15
C ALA A 15 -15.57 25.52 15.62
N LYS A 16 -14.63 25.12 16.49
CA LYS A 16 -13.52 24.22 16.13
C LYS A 16 -14.01 22.88 15.57
N VAL A 17 -15.02 22.28 16.21
CA VAL A 17 -15.60 21.00 15.75
C VAL A 17 -16.35 21.17 14.43
N ARG A 18 -17.10 22.28 14.26
CA ARG A 18 -17.81 22.57 13.01
C ARG A 18 -16.84 22.79 11.84
N LEU A 19 -15.69 23.41 12.07
CA LEU A 19 -14.66 23.60 11.04
C LEU A 19 -14.18 22.26 10.46
N PHE A 20 -14.05 21.23 11.30
CA PHE A 20 -13.68 19.88 10.85
C PHE A 20 -14.74 19.25 9.94
N THR A 21 -16.02 19.50 10.19
CA THR A 21 -17.16 18.89 9.49
C THR A 21 -17.73 19.77 8.37
N SER A 22 -17.02 20.82 7.93
CA SER A 22 -17.54 21.79 6.96
C SER A 22 -17.96 21.14 5.63
N GLY A 23 -17.24 20.11 5.18
CA GLY A 23 -17.55 19.36 3.96
C GLY A 23 -18.58 18.25 4.13
N PHE A 24 -19.20 18.08 5.30
CA PHE A 24 -20.12 16.97 5.55
C PHE A 24 -21.51 17.28 5.00
N ARG A 25 -22.19 16.26 4.45
CA ARG A 25 -23.49 16.41 3.80
C ARG A 25 -24.61 16.66 4.81
N GLY A 26 -25.51 17.60 4.51
CA GLY A 26 -26.78 17.78 5.23
C GLY A 26 -26.62 18.12 6.71
N ALA A 27 -27.32 17.37 7.58
CA ALA A 27 -27.35 17.62 9.02
C ALA A 27 -25.99 17.41 9.71
N HIS A 28 -25.10 16.63 9.10
CA HIS A 28 -23.78 16.28 9.65
C HIS A 28 -22.79 17.46 9.71
N SER A 29 -23.05 18.56 8.98
CA SER A 29 -22.28 19.82 9.07
C SER A 29 -22.98 20.92 9.87
N ARG A 30 -24.28 20.73 10.19
CA ARG A 30 -25.14 21.76 10.82
C ARG A 30 -25.38 21.53 12.31
N LEU A 31 -25.84 20.32 12.68
CA LEU A 31 -26.31 20.01 14.04
C LEU A 31 -25.15 19.61 14.96
N THR A 32 -24.98 20.30 16.09
CA THR A 32 -23.80 20.11 16.96
C THR A 32 -23.66 18.70 17.56
N ARG A 33 -24.78 18.03 17.86
CA ARG A 33 -24.77 16.66 18.39
C ARG A 33 -24.33 15.66 17.31
N THR A 34 -24.92 15.76 16.12
CA THR A 34 -24.60 14.92 14.97
C THR A 34 -23.15 15.13 14.52
N ILE A 35 -22.70 16.39 14.44
CA ILE A 35 -21.31 16.77 14.13
C ILE A 35 -20.31 16.02 15.04
N THR A 36 -20.57 15.98 16.35
CA THR A 36 -19.65 15.30 17.28
C THR A 36 -19.56 13.80 17.06
N GLN A 37 -20.69 13.15 16.75
CA GLN A 37 -20.72 11.71 16.44
C GLN A 37 -19.96 11.42 15.15
N GLU A 38 -20.24 12.18 14.09
CA GLU A 38 -19.57 11.98 12.80
C GLU A 38 -18.08 12.28 12.85
N ARG A 39 -17.67 13.30 13.62
CA ARG A 39 -16.24 13.55 13.84
C ARG A 39 -15.54 12.31 14.39
N ILE A 40 -16.12 11.67 15.40
CA ILE A 40 -15.54 10.48 16.02
C ILE A 40 -15.46 9.34 15.00
N LYS A 41 -16.55 9.06 14.27
CA LYS A 41 -16.57 8.02 13.22
C LYS A 41 -15.54 8.27 12.12
N ALA A 42 -15.40 9.51 11.68
CA ALA A 42 -14.42 9.91 10.67
C ALA A 42 -12.98 9.68 11.15
N LEU A 43 -12.67 10.05 12.40
CA LEU A 43 -11.33 9.84 12.98
C LEU A 43 -10.99 8.36 13.15
N VAL A 44 -11.95 7.56 13.63
CA VAL A 44 -11.78 6.10 13.77
C VAL A 44 -11.57 5.44 12.41
N SER A 45 -12.32 5.87 11.39
CA SER A 45 -12.16 5.34 10.04
C SER A 45 -10.84 5.76 9.41
N ALA A 46 -10.43 7.03 9.57
CA ALA A 46 -9.14 7.52 9.09
C ALA A 46 -7.97 6.72 9.69
N ASP A 47 -8.03 6.39 10.97
CA ASP A 47 -7.00 5.57 11.61
C ASP A 47 -6.92 4.16 11.03
N ARG A 48 -8.06 3.47 10.95
CA ARG A 48 -8.16 2.14 10.32
C ARG A 48 -7.68 2.14 8.88
N ASP A 49 -8.06 3.16 8.12
CA ASP A 49 -7.79 3.24 6.68
C ASP A 49 -6.33 3.59 6.37
N ARG A 50 -5.60 4.25 7.29
CA ARG A 50 -4.13 4.40 7.16
C ARG A 50 -3.42 3.06 7.06
N ASP A 51 -3.87 2.07 7.82
CA ASP A 51 -3.30 0.73 7.78
C ASP A 51 -3.79 -0.10 6.59
N ARG A 52 -5.07 0.03 6.20
CA ARG A 52 -5.57 -0.59 4.96
C ARG A 52 -4.84 -0.05 3.73
N LYS A 53 -4.59 1.25 3.64
CA LYS A 53 -3.89 1.89 2.51
C LYS A 53 -2.54 1.21 2.21
N LYS A 54 -1.80 0.77 3.25
CA LYS A 54 -0.54 0.02 3.08
C LYS A 54 -0.78 -1.34 2.39
N ARG A 55 -1.85 -2.04 2.74
CA ARG A 55 -2.25 -3.33 2.14
C ARG A 55 -2.78 -3.14 0.72
N ASP A 56 -3.59 -2.12 0.50
CA ASP A 56 -4.21 -1.82 -0.79
C ASP A 56 -3.17 -1.44 -1.84
N PHE A 57 -2.19 -0.60 -1.48
CA PHE A 57 -1.06 -0.33 -2.40
C PHE A 57 -0.23 -1.56 -2.69
N ARG A 58 0.02 -2.40 -1.68
CA ARG A 58 0.74 -3.66 -1.91
C ARG A 58 -0.03 -4.56 -2.88
N ARG A 59 -1.35 -4.71 -2.71
CA ARG A 59 -2.21 -5.44 -3.66
C ARG A 59 -2.11 -4.84 -5.06
N LEU A 60 -2.22 -3.52 -5.19
CA LEU A 60 -2.12 -2.82 -6.48
C LEU A 60 -0.78 -3.07 -7.17
N TRP A 61 0.34 -3.01 -6.45
CA TRP A 61 1.66 -3.29 -7.01
C TRP A 61 1.79 -4.74 -7.50
N ILE A 62 1.26 -5.70 -6.74
CA ILE A 62 1.24 -7.11 -7.13
C ILE A 62 0.45 -7.29 -8.43
N SER A 63 -0.77 -6.72 -8.50
CA SER A 63 -1.62 -6.82 -9.69
C SER A 63 -0.96 -6.21 -10.92
N ARG A 64 -0.32 -5.05 -10.78
CA ARG A 64 0.42 -4.39 -11.87
C ARG A 64 1.58 -5.23 -12.38
N ILE A 65 2.40 -5.79 -11.48
CA ILE A 65 3.51 -6.66 -11.87
C ILE A 65 2.97 -7.93 -12.56
N ASN A 66 1.92 -8.53 -12.00
CA ASN A 66 1.32 -9.75 -12.53
C ASN A 66 0.74 -9.54 -13.94
N ALA A 67 0.14 -8.38 -14.22
CA ALA A 67 -0.36 -8.04 -15.55
C ALA A 67 0.78 -8.04 -16.58
N VAL A 68 1.89 -7.35 -16.31
CA VAL A 68 3.05 -7.28 -17.23
C VAL A 68 3.73 -8.63 -17.41
N ILE A 69 3.76 -9.47 -16.37
CA ILE A 69 4.28 -10.84 -16.46
C ILE A 69 3.41 -11.69 -17.41
N ARG A 70 2.09 -11.53 -17.31
CA ARG A 70 1.13 -12.27 -18.13
C ARG A 70 1.12 -11.84 -19.60
N GLU A 71 1.48 -10.59 -19.91
CA GLU A 71 1.61 -10.14 -21.30
C GLU A 71 2.70 -10.90 -22.07
N ASN A 72 3.79 -11.30 -21.40
CA ASN A 72 4.92 -11.99 -22.03
C ASN A 72 5.46 -13.12 -21.13
N PRO A 73 4.71 -14.23 -21.00
CA PRO A 73 5.01 -15.29 -20.03
C PRO A 73 6.38 -15.93 -20.26
N THR A 74 6.81 -16.04 -21.52
CA THR A 74 8.08 -16.65 -21.92
C THR A 74 9.30 -15.80 -21.52
N LYS A 75 9.16 -14.47 -21.47
CA LYS A 75 10.26 -13.54 -21.14
C LYS A 75 10.38 -13.27 -19.64
N VAL A 76 9.28 -13.39 -18.88
CA VAL A 76 9.25 -13.09 -17.44
C VAL A 76 8.73 -14.27 -16.64
N TYR A 77 9.50 -15.36 -16.61
CA TYR A 77 9.37 -16.42 -15.61
C TYR A 77 7.96 -17.04 -15.44
N GLY A 78 7.07 -16.91 -16.43
CA GLY A 78 5.71 -17.48 -16.50
C GLY A 78 4.70 -17.02 -15.44
N SER A 79 5.14 -16.68 -14.22
CA SER A 79 4.26 -16.32 -13.09
C SER A 79 4.96 -15.37 -12.10
N TYR A 80 4.15 -14.55 -11.43
CA TYR A 80 4.62 -13.63 -10.39
C TYR A 80 5.35 -14.33 -9.23
N SER A 81 4.83 -15.46 -8.77
CA SER A 81 5.44 -16.22 -7.67
C SER A 81 6.83 -16.73 -8.04
N TYR A 82 7.00 -17.26 -9.25
CA TYR A 82 8.30 -17.74 -9.72
C TYR A 82 9.28 -16.57 -9.94
N PHE A 83 8.80 -15.46 -10.50
CA PHE A 83 9.63 -14.25 -10.66
C PHE A 83 10.16 -13.74 -9.32
N LEU A 84 9.31 -13.60 -8.31
CA LEU A 84 9.74 -13.18 -6.97
C LEU A 84 10.70 -14.18 -6.33
N TYR A 85 10.42 -15.48 -6.41
CA TYR A 85 11.30 -16.50 -5.85
C TYR A 85 12.72 -16.37 -6.43
N ASN A 86 12.84 -16.19 -7.75
CA ASN A 86 14.14 -16.02 -8.39
C ASN A 86 14.81 -14.68 -8.02
N LEU A 87 14.04 -13.60 -7.83
CA LEU A 87 14.58 -12.33 -7.32
C LEU A 87 15.23 -12.51 -5.94
N TYR A 88 14.53 -13.15 -5.00
CA TYR A 88 15.09 -13.43 -3.66
C TYR A 88 16.30 -14.36 -3.73
N LYS A 89 16.24 -15.44 -4.52
CA LYS A 89 17.38 -16.37 -4.72
C LYS A 89 18.60 -15.67 -5.32
N SER A 90 18.39 -14.69 -6.19
CA SER A 90 19.46 -13.90 -6.81
C SER A 90 20.05 -12.81 -5.90
N ARG A 91 19.51 -12.66 -4.67
CA ARG A 91 19.82 -11.63 -3.65
C ARG A 91 19.53 -10.19 -4.10
N LEU A 92 18.54 -9.99 -4.97
CA LEU A 92 18.08 -8.67 -5.39
C LEU A 92 16.98 -8.17 -4.44
N LEU A 93 17.31 -7.19 -3.59
CA LEU A 93 16.39 -6.60 -2.59
C LEU A 93 15.53 -5.47 -3.18
N ILE A 94 14.80 -5.74 -4.26
CA ILE A 94 13.95 -4.73 -4.91
C ILE A 94 12.55 -4.72 -4.29
N ASN A 95 12.11 -3.55 -3.84
CA ASN A 95 10.76 -3.35 -3.32
C ASN A 95 9.70 -3.45 -4.43
N ARG A 96 8.55 -4.04 -4.10
CA ARG A 96 7.41 -4.21 -5.03
C ARG A 96 6.88 -2.88 -5.59
N LYS A 97 6.98 -1.79 -4.81
CA LYS A 97 6.67 -0.44 -5.28
C LYS A 97 7.52 -0.04 -6.49
N ILE A 98 8.83 -0.21 -6.37
CA ILE A 98 9.80 0.15 -7.42
C ILE A 98 9.59 -0.76 -8.62
N LEU A 99 9.43 -2.06 -8.38
CA LEU A 99 9.20 -3.04 -9.43
C LEU A 99 7.92 -2.77 -10.23
N ALA A 100 6.81 -2.41 -9.56
CA ALA A 100 5.57 -2.03 -10.22
C ALA A 100 5.72 -0.71 -11.00
N GLN A 101 6.53 0.23 -10.52
CA GLN A 101 6.80 1.47 -11.24
C GLN A 101 7.64 1.23 -12.49
N ILE A 102 8.69 0.40 -12.40
CA ILE A 102 9.51 -0.02 -13.55
C ILE A 102 8.63 -0.74 -14.57
N ALA A 103 7.74 -1.62 -14.13
CA ALA A 103 6.82 -2.34 -15.01
C ALA A 103 5.92 -1.40 -15.82
N ILE A 104 5.49 -0.28 -15.25
CA ILE A 104 4.67 0.73 -15.94
C ILE A 104 5.51 1.62 -16.86
N LEU A 105 6.60 2.19 -16.35
CA LEU A 105 7.40 3.18 -17.08
C LEU A 105 8.23 2.56 -18.20
N SER A 106 8.78 1.37 -17.98
CA SER A 106 9.74 0.75 -18.89
C SER A 106 9.67 -0.77 -18.82
N ARG A 107 8.83 -1.38 -19.67
CA ARG A 107 8.71 -2.85 -19.75
C ARG A 107 10.03 -3.52 -20.11
N ASN A 108 10.83 -2.88 -20.96
CA ASN A 108 12.16 -3.36 -21.38
C ASN A 108 13.11 -3.58 -20.20
N CYS A 109 13.11 -2.68 -19.22
CA CYS A 109 13.95 -2.80 -18.03
C CYS A 109 13.59 -4.05 -17.21
N LEU A 110 12.28 -4.33 -17.06
CA LEU A 110 11.81 -5.55 -16.39
C LEU A 110 12.31 -6.82 -17.10
N TYR A 111 12.30 -6.82 -18.45
CA TYR A 111 12.81 -7.93 -19.24
C TYR A 111 14.32 -8.11 -19.10
N MET A 112 15.10 -7.03 -19.05
CA MET A 112 16.54 -7.08 -18.81
C MET A 112 16.85 -7.69 -17.44
N ILE A 113 16.14 -7.25 -16.39
CA ILE A 113 16.29 -7.80 -15.04
C ILE A 113 16.01 -9.32 -15.06
N SER A 114 14.92 -9.73 -15.71
CA SER A 114 14.58 -11.15 -15.87
C SER A 114 15.70 -11.94 -16.55
N ASN A 115 16.22 -11.44 -17.67
CA ASN A 115 17.29 -12.09 -18.44
C ASN A 115 18.59 -12.24 -17.63
N GLU A 116 18.98 -11.22 -16.86
CA GLU A 116 20.16 -11.29 -16.00
C GLU A 116 20.03 -12.35 -14.91
N ILE A 117 18.83 -12.52 -14.35
CA ILE A 117 18.56 -13.59 -13.36
C ILE A 117 18.67 -14.97 -14.04
N ILE A 118 18.20 -15.12 -15.28
CA ILE A 118 18.32 -16.39 -16.05
C ILE A 118 19.79 -16.72 -16.30
N LYS A 119 20.60 -15.74 -16.73
CA LYS A 119 22.03 -15.92 -16.96
C LYS A 119 22.77 -16.35 -15.69
N LYS A 120 22.49 -15.68 -14.56
CA LYS A 120 23.09 -16.01 -13.26
C LYS A 120 22.76 -17.44 -12.82
N LYS A 121 21.54 -17.92 -13.09
CA LYS A 121 21.14 -19.31 -12.83
C LYS A 121 21.92 -20.33 -13.66
N LYS A 122 22.19 -20.05 -14.95
CA LYS A 122 22.97 -20.96 -15.82
C LYS A 122 24.43 -21.10 -15.38
N LYS A 123 24.99 -20.07 -14.72
CA LYS A 123 26.41 -20.03 -14.30
C LYS A 123 26.70 -20.82 -13.02
N ILE A 124 25.67 -21.16 -12.22
CA ILE A 124 25.82 -21.93 -10.96
C ILE A 124 25.67 -23.43 -11.28
N PRO A 125 26.69 -24.27 -11.06
CA PRO A 125 26.62 -25.70 -11.36
C PRO A 125 25.57 -26.40 -10.47
N ARG A 126 24.79 -27.32 -11.05
CA ARG A 126 23.62 -28.00 -10.43
C ARG A 126 23.93 -28.86 -9.18
N ARG A 127 25.18 -28.93 -8.70
CA ARG A 127 25.64 -29.90 -7.69
C ARG A 127 25.36 -29.55 -6.21
N LEU A 128 24.72 -28.42 -5.90
CA LEU A 128 24.53 -27.98 -4.49
C LEU A 128 23.13 -28.23 -3.90
N ASN A 129 22.23 -28.96 -4.56
CA ASN A 129 20.86 -29.20 -4.07
C ASN A 129 20.62 -30.64 -3.55
N SER A 130 21.66 -31.44 -3.32
CA SER A 130 21.55 -32.78 -2.70
C SER A 130 22.08 -32.75 -1.26
N GLY A 131 21.42 -31.99 -0.39
CA GLY A 131 21.63 -32.06 1.05
C GLY A 131 20.48 -32.86 1.67
N LYS A 132 20.79 -34.08 2.12
CA LYS A 132 19.91 -34.98 2.88
C LYS A 132 19.26 -34.23 4.05
N VAL A 133 17.95 -34.43 4.20
CA VAL A 133 17.25 -34.21 5.47
C VAL A 133 17.45 -35.50 6.26
N GLU A 134 18.34 -35.44 7.25
CA GLU A 134 18.21 -36.20 8.50
C GLU A 134 17.64 -35.23 9.54
#